data_AF-A0A9D8UKM8-F1
#
_entry.id   AF-A0A9D8UKM8-F1
#
_cell.length_a   1.000
_cell.length_b   1.000
_cell.length_c   1.000
_cell.angle_alpha   90.00
_cell.angle_beta   90.00
_cell.angle_gamma   90.00
#
_symmetry.space_group_name_H-M   'P 1'
#
loop_
_entity.id
_entity.type
_entity.pdbx_description
1 polymer ?
#
loop_
_entity_poly.entity_id
_entity_poly.type
_entity_poly.pdbx_seq_one_letter_code
_entity_poly.pdbx_strand_id
1 'polypeptide(L)'
;MSNNKLLEAQILVVLTEDAAERELSGDVSFDLRPEIENGYTTGYEMLHGPHSFELSGTATVLEDGNIRYDLTATWNDVIDPNLTYHSDKVLADFLTKYYTPQDYKVSITWTTSYTIKK
;
A
#
# COMPACT_ATOMS: atom_id res chain seq x y z
N MET A 1 -10.63 1.48 8.57
CA MET A 1 -9.17 1.36 8.53
C MET A 1 -8.60 2.61 9.17
N SER A 2 -8.00 2.50 10.35
CA SER A 2 -7.25 3.60 10.97
C SER A 2 -6.14 4.06 10.02
N ASN A 3 -5.93 5.38 9.90
CA ASN A 3 -4.83 5.99 9.15
C ASN A 3 -3.54 5.18 9.36
N ASN A 4 -3.13 4.42 8.35
CA ASN A 4 -1.88 3.68 8.39
C ASN A 4 -0.74 4.70 8.23
N LYS A 5 -0.31 5.26 9.38
CA LYS A 5 0.75 6.27 9.44
C LYS A 5 2.06 5.76 8.83
N LEU A 6 2.30 4.45 8.88
CA LEU A 6 3.48 3.82 8.29
C LEU A 6 3.40 3.84 6.75
N LEU A 7 2.24 3.53 6.16
CA LEU A 7 2.03 3.65 4.71
C LEU A 7 2.17 5.10 4.26
N GLU A 8 1.54 6.03 4.98
CA GLU A 8 1.62 7.46 4.66
C GLU A 8 3.05 7.98 4.72
N ALA A 9 3.82 7.60 5.75
CA ALA A 9 5.23 7.96 5.86
C ALA A 9 6.07 7.40 4.69
N GLN A 10 5.84 6.15 4.29
CA GLN A 10 6.55 5.54 3.16
C GLN A 10 6.23 6.24 1.83
N ILE A 11 4.97 6.62 1.59
CA ILE A 11 4.59 7.42 0.42
C ILE A 11 5.30 8.79 0.46
N LEU A 12 5.28 9.47 1.60
CA LEU A 12 5.91 10.79 1.73
C LEU A 12 7.42 10.76 1.50
N VAL A 13 8.12 9.69 1.89
CA VAL A 13 9.56 9.54 1.58
C VAL A 13 9.78 9.54 0.07
N VAL A 14 9.07 8.69 -0.67
CA VAL A 14 9.22 8.59 -2.13
C VAL A 14 8.86 9.91 -2.83
N LEU A 15 7.78 10.56 -2.40
CA LEU A 15 7.39 11.86 -2.97
C LEU A 15 8.39 12.97 -2.62
N THR A 16 9.04 12.92 -1.46
CA THR A 16 10.06 13.90 -1.08
C THR A 16 11.35 13.71 -1.87
N GLU A 17 11.77 12.46 -2.09
CA GLU A 17 12.92 12.14 -2.94
C GLU A 17 12.69 12.61 -4.38
N ASP A 18 11.51 12.33 -4.95
CA ASP A 18 11.16 12.82 -6.28
C ASP A 18 11.09 14.36 -6.35
N ALA A 19 10.47 15.01 -5.36
CA ALA A 19 10.35 16.47 -5.32
C ALA A 19 11.70 17.20 -5.24
N ALA A 20 12.70 16.59 -4.57
CA ALA A 20 14.03 17.17 -4.44
C ALA A 20 14.71 17.37 -5.80
N GLU A 21 14.54 16.43 -6.72
CA GLU A 21 15.19 16.44 -8.04
C GLU A 21 14.27 16.99 -9.15
N ARG A 22 12.95 17.03 -8.93
CA ARG A 22 11.98 17.45 -9.95
C ARG A 22 12.04 18.95 -10.25
N GLU A 23 12.16 19.27 -11.54
CA GLU A 23 12.13 20.65 -12.08
C GLU A 23 10.96 20.89 -13.04
N LEU A 24 10.34 19.84 -13.57
CA LEU A 24 9.27 19.91 -14.55
C LEU A 24 8.05 19.08 -14.14
N SER A 25 6.87 19.59 -14.49
CA SER A 25 5.61 18.87 -14.34
C SER A 25 5.55 17.69 -15.32
N GLY A 26 4.86 16.62 -14.93
CA GLY A 26 4.67 15.45 -15.79
C GLY A 26 4.07 14.26 -15.05
N ASP A 27 3.91 13.17 -15.79
CA ASP A 27 3.41 11.92 -15.24
C ASP A 27 4.44 11.28 -14.31
N VAL A 28 3.94 10.60 -13.28
CA VAL A 28 4.72 9.86 -12.31
C VAL A 28 4.12 8.49 -12.06
N SER A 29 4.98 7.51 -11.82
CA SER A 29 4.61 6.16 -11.41
C SER A 29 5.64 5.64 -10.44
N PHE A 30 5.18 5.17 -9.29
CA PHE A 30 6.00 4.60 -8.24
C PHE A 30 5.46 3.23 -7.87
N ASP A 31 6.35 2.24 -7.85
CA ASP A 31 6.07 0.92 -7.31
C ASP A 31 6.64 0.84 -5.92
N LEU A 32 5.77 0.74 -4.91
CA LEU A 32 6.17 0.56 -3.52
C LEU A 32 5.83 -0.85 -3.06
N ARG A 33 6.59 -1.35 -2.08
CA ARG A 33 6.26 -2.54 -1.31
C ARG A 33 6.06 -2.15 0.16
N PRO A 34 4.99 -1.39 0.48
CA PRO A 34 4.88 -0.80 1.78
C PRO A 34 4.55 -1.84 2.84
N GLU A 35 5.26 -1.78 3.97
CA GLU A 35 4.90 -2.56 5.15
C GLU A 35 3.62 -1.97 5.77
N ILE A 36 2.70 -2.84 6.20
CA ILE A 36 1.55 -2.44 7.01
C ILE A 36 1.76 -2.82 8.45
N GLU A 37 1.41 -1.89 9.33
CA GLU A 37 1.15 -2.22 10.72
C GLU A 37 -0.22 -2.89 10.79
N ASN A 38 -0.23 -4.21 10.65
CA ASN A 38 -1.38 -5.02 10.97
C ASN A 38 -1.39 -5.25 12.50
N GLY A 39 -2.47 -4.84 13.18
CA GLY A 39 -2.65 -4.99 14.62
C GLY A 39 -3.02 -6.41 15.10
N TYR A 40 -2.93 -7.42 14.22
CA TYR A 40 -3.30 -8.81 14.51
C TYR A 40 -2.06 -9.69 14.69
N THR A 41 -2.17 -10.69 15.58
CA THR A 41 -1.09 -11.64 15.92
C THR A 41 -1.07 -12.89 15.05
N THR A 42 -2.01 -13.01 14.09
CA THR A 42 -2.15 -14.11 13.12
C THR A 42 -2.54 -13.54 11.76
N GLY A 43 -1.98 -14.09 10.67
CA GLY A 43 -2.18 -13.57 9.31
C GLY A 43 -3.34 -14.23 8.56
N TYR A 44 -3.75 -15.43 8.97
CA TYR A 44 -4.79 -16.19 8.27
C TYR A 44 -6.12 -15.42 8.15
N GLU A 45 -6.59 -15.23 6.90
CA GLU A 45 -7.77 -14.44 6.51
C GLU A 45 -7.71 -12.93 6.76
N MET A 46 -6.53 -12.39 7.04
CA MET A 46 -6.34 -10.96 7.28
C MET A 46 -5.41 -10.38 6.21
N LEU A 47 -5.57 -9.08 5.91
CA LEU A 47 -4.74 -8.39 4.93
C LEU A 47 -3.25 -8.64 5.26
N HIS A 48 -2.58 -9.31 4.33
CA HIS A 48 -1.14 -9.42 4.36
C HIS A 48 -0.58 -8.15 3.70
N GLY A 49 0.66 -7.77 4.01
CA GLY A 49 1.31 -6.66 3.31
C GLY A 49 1.12 -6.82 1.78
N PRO A 50 0.95 -5.72 1.04
CA PRO A 50 0.46 -5.78 -0.33
C PRO A 50 1.40 -6.62 -1.18
N HIS A 51 0.82 -7.49 -2.00
CA HIS A 51 1.55 -8.15 -3.06
C HIS A 51 2.14 -7.12 -4.04
N SER A 52 1.35 -6.09 -4.38
CA SER A 52 1.84 -4.88 -5.05
C SER A 52 1.11 -3.64 -4.55
N PHE A 53 1.83 -2.52 -4.47
CA PHE A 53 1.25 -1.20 -4.24
C PHE A 53 1.74 -0.25 -5.31
N GLU A 54 0.81 0.26 -6.11
CA GLU A 54 1.09 1.10 -7.27
C GLU A 54 0.59 2.51 -6.97
N LEU A 55 1.42 3.51 -7.26
CA LEU A 55 1.09 4.92 -7.09
C LEU A 55 1.37 5.64 -8.41
N SER A 56 0.34 6.06 -9.13
CA SER A 56 0.49 6.69 -10.45
C SER A 56 -0.35 7.95 -10.59
N GLY A 57 0.10 8.91 -11.39
CA GLY A 57 -0.65 10.15 -11.62
C GLY A 57 0.25 11.25 -12.15
N THR A 58 0.00 12.47 -11.69
CA THR A 58 0.71 13.66 -12.19
C THR A 58 1.39 14.43 -11.06
N ALA A 59 2.63 14.85 -11.30
CA ALA A 59 3.35 15.82 -10.50
C ALA A 59 3.32 17.19 -11.20
N THR A 60 2.96 18.24 -10.48
CA THR A 60 2.90 19.62 -10.95
C THR A 60 3.87 20.47 -10.15
N VAL A 61 4.86 21.07 -10.81
CA VAL A 61 5.72 22.10 -10.21
C VAL A 61 4.92 23.40 -10.12
N LEU A 62 4.75 23.90 -8.91
CA LEU A 62 4.02 25.13 -8.62
C LEU A 62 4.93 26.35 -8.79
N GLU A 63 4.34 27.54 -8.94
CA GLU A 63 5.08 28.80 -9.12
C GLU A 63 6.00 29.15 -7.94
N ASP A 64 5.70 28.64 -6.75
CA ASP A 64 6.51 28.82 -5.54
C ASP A 64 7.64 27.79 -5.39
N GLY A 65 7.82 26.90 -6.37
CA GLY A 65 8.83 25.85 -6.38
C GLY A 65 8.41 24.57 -5.65
N ASN A 66 7.23 24.55 -5.01
CA ASN A 66 6.69 23.34 -4.38
C ASN A 66 6.14 22.38 -5.44
N ILE A 67 6.00 21.10 -5.07
CA ILE A 67 5.47 20.09 -5.98
C ILE A 67 4.12 19.58 -5.47
N ARG A 68 3.09 19.69 -6.30
CA ARG A 68 1.78 19.07 -6.06
C ARG A 68 1.70 17.74 -6.80
N TYR A 69 1.32 16.69 -6.08
CA TYR A 69 1.06 15.38 -6.63
C TYR A 69 -0.43 15.07 -6.57
N ASP A 70 -1.03 14.68 -7.69
CA ASP A 70 -2.38 14.14 -7.76
C ASP A 70 -2.27 12.69 -8.26
N LEU A 71 -2.54 11.73 -7.36
CA LEU A 71 -2.15 10.33 -7.52
C LEU A 71 -3.35 9.40 -7.33
N THR A 72 -3.33 8.29 -8.06
CA THR A 72 -4.15 7.10 -7.83
C THR A 72 -3.27 6.05 -7.19
N ALA A 73 -3.65 5.64 -5.98
CA ALA A 73 -3.02 4.56 -5.25
C ALA A 73 -3.84 3.28 -5.42
N THR A 74 -3.20 2.18 -5.80
CA THR A 74 -3.82 0.87 -5.94
C THR A 74 -3.07 -0.14 -5.08
N TRP A 75 -3.77 -0.67 -4.09
CA TRP A 75 -3.34 -1.75 -3.21
C TRP A 75 -3.82 -3.07 -3.76
N ASN A 76 -2.91 -3.96 -4.13
CA ASN A 76 -3.24 -5.33 -4.51
C ASN A 76 -2.72 -6.29 -3.44
N ASP A 77 -3.62 -7.08 -2.86
CA ASP A 77 -3.31 -8.13 -1.89
C ASP A 77 -3.87 -9.47 -2.36
N VAL A 78 -3.18 -10.54 -2.01
CA VAL A 78 -3.62 -11.91 -2.20
C VAL A 78 -3.73 -12.51 -0.81
N ILE A 79 -4.96 -12.71 -0.36
CA ILE A 79 -5.19 -13.38 0.92
C ILE A 79 -5.22 -14.87 0.64
N ASP A 80 -4.09 -15.52 0.89
CA ASP A 80 -3.89 -16.97 0.79
C ASP A 80 -3.46 -17.57 2.16
N PRO A 81 -3.76 -18.86 2.41
CA PRO A 81 -3.21 -19.59 3.54
C PRO A 81 -1.68 -19.61 3.54
N ASN A 82 -1.02 -18.74 4.32
CA ASN A 82 0.43 -18.90 4.52
C ASN A 82 0.75 -20.03 5.51
N LEU A 83 0.72 -21.27 5.02
CA LEU A 83 0.98 -22.49 5.81
C LEU A 83 2.42 -22.61 6.35
N THR A 84 3.29 -21.65 6.02
CA THR A 84 4.67 -21.59 6.52
C THR A 84 4.71 -21.25 8.01
N TYR A 85 3.75 -20.46 8.51
CA TYR A 85 3.67 -20.09 9.92
C TYR A 85 2.82 -21.08 10.71
N HIS A 86 3.36 -21.58 11.81
CA HIS A 86 2.70 -22.61 12.62
C HIS A 86 1.35 -22.13 13.20
N SER A 87 1.26 -20.86 13.58
CA SER A 87 0.02 -20.22 14.04
C SER A 87 -1.06 -20.21 12.96
N ASP A 88 -0.70 -19.86 11.74
CA ASP A 88 -1.62 -19.78 10.61
C ASP A 88 -2.09 -21.18 10.19
N LYS A 89 -1.23 -22.20 10.30
CA LYS A 89 -1.59 -23.61 10.09
C LYS A 89 -2.62 -24.11 11.11
N VAL A 90 -2.45 -23.80 12.39
CA VAL A 90 -3.40 -24.23 13.44
C VAL A 90 -4.77 -23.56 13.25
N LEU A 91 -4.78 -22.29 12.85
CA LEU A 91 -6.02 -21.56 12.60
C LEU A 91 -6.70 -22.05 11.32
N ALA A 92 -5.94 -22.29 10.25
CA ALA A 92 -6.42 -22.90 9.02
C ALA A 92 -7.04 -24.28 9.25
N ASP A 93 -6.35 -25.16 9.99
CA ASP A 93 -6.83 -26.51 10.32
C ASP A 93 -8.09 -26.50 11.22
N PHE A 94 -8.29 -25.45 12.03
CA PHE A 94 -9.51 -25.28 12.81
C PHE A 94 -10.68 -24.79 11.93
N LEU A 95 -10.44 -23.79 11.08
CA LEU A 95 -11.45 -23.14 10.26
C LEU A 95 -11.90 -24.02 9.08
N THR A 96 -10.97 -24.78 8.49
CA THR A 96 -11.26 -25.75 7.41
C THR A 96 -12.23 -26.86 7.81
N LYS A 97 -12.42 -27.09 9.12
CA LYS A 97 -13.43 -28.03 9.65
C LYS A 97 -14.86 -27.49 9.53
N TYR A 98 -15.03 -26.17 9.38
CA TYR A 98 -16.32 -25.51 9.37
C TYR A 98 -16.66 -24.89 8.01
N TYR A 99 -15.66 -24.57 7.17
CA TYR A 99 -15.86 -24.10 5.80
C TYR A 99 -14.59 -24.34 4.95
N THR A 100 -14.68 -24.18 3.63
CA THR A 100 -13.50 -24.21 2.75
C THR A 100 -13.07 -22.77 2.46
N PRO A 101 -11.95 -22.31 3.02
CA PRO A 101 -11.41 -20.99 2.70
C PRO A 101 -11.08 -20.96 1.21
N GLN A 102 -11.47 -19.90 0.53
CA GLN A 102 -11.11 -19.65 -0.86
C GLN A 102 -10.10 -18.53 -0.90
N ASP A 103 -9.07 -18.67 -1.73
CA ASP A 103 -8.15 -17.58 -2.02
C ASP A 103 -8.92 -16.44 -2.68
N TYR A 104 -8.67 -15.21 -2.25
CA TYR A 104 -9.26 -14.04 -2.88
C TYR A 104 -8.22 -12.94 -3.12
N LYS A 105 -8.35 -12.30 -4.28
CA LYS A 105 -7.57 -11.12 -4.66
C LYS A 105 -8.34 -9.89 -4.22
N VAL A 106 -7.71 -9.06 -3.41
CA VAL A 106 -8.24 -7.77 -3.00
C VAL A 106 -7.51 -6.68 -3.77
N SER A 107 -8.26 -5.82 -4.45
CA SER A 107 -7.73 -4.60 -5.06
C SER A 107 -8.48 -3.41 -4.50
N ILE A 108 -7.77 -2.49 -3.85
CA ILE A 108 -8.34 -1.26 -3.28
C ILE A 108 -7.69 -0.09 -3.99
N THR A 109 -8.48 0.70 -4.70
CA THR A 109 -7.99 1.88 -5.43
C THR A 109 -8.62 3.14 -4.87
N TRP A 110 -7.80 4.16 -4.63
CA TRP A 110 -8.26 5.49 -4.20
C TRP A 110 -7.40 6.59 -4.78
N THR A 111 -7.98 7.78 -4.90
CA THR A 111 -7.26 8.99 -5.30
C THR A 111 -6.77 9.74 -4.07
N THR A 112 -5.56 10.27 -4.12
CA THR A 112 -4.94 11.07 -3.06
C THR A 112 -4.17 12.25 -3.66
N SER A 113 -3.97 13.30 -2.87
CA SER A 113 -3.26 14.50 -3.31
C SER A 113 -2.30 14.95 -2.22
N TYR A 114 -1.07 15.27 -2.61
CA TYR A 114 0.00 15.72 -1.71
C TYR A 114 0.61 17.01 -2.23
N THR A 115 1.10 17.84 -1.31
CA THR A 115 1.94 18.99 -1.66
C THR A 115 3.22 18.90 -0.86
N ILE A 116 4.34 18.71 -1.56
CA ILE A 116 5.67 18.61 -0.98
C ILE A 116 6.37 19.96 -1.13
N LYS A 117 6.91 20.44 -0.02
CA LYS A 117 7.68 21.67 0.00
C LYS A 117 9.12 21.38 -0.39
N LYS A 118 9.65 22.16 -1.33
CA LYS A 118 11.04 22.08 -1.76
C LYS A 118 11.93 23.02 -0.95
#